data_AF-A0AAN7TTP9-F1
#
_entry.id   AF-A0AAN7TTP9-F1
#
_cell.length_a   1.000
_cell.length_b   1.000
_cell.length_c   1.000
_cell.angle_alpha   90.00
_cell.angle_beta   90.00
_cell.angle_gamma   90.00
#
_symmetry.space_group_name_H-M   'P 1'
#
loop_
_entity.id
_entity.type
_entity.pdbx_description
1 polymer ?
#
loop_
_entity_poly.entity_id
_entity_poly.type
_entity_poly.pdbx_seq_one_letter_code
_entity_poly.pdbx_strand_id
1 'polypeptide(L)'
;MESSASTSDSATTITTGLSEININQQSPTLLAEGEVFNPLKNLNEKQLEAFNEIKSNFSDLTDPVDIAFCTDMCFLRYLRARNYIVSKSEKMLRDTLEWRKKFRPQDIQLGGDIKEIGTVGCVYVNKRDKKGRPIIFAVPRNDTLKNVPSELKFKNLVYWLEQGFSRMDEPNGIEQFCFIVDYKDFGSGNMDMKTNLEAMHFLLDHCPERMGQSLFLDPPALFWFAWKIISPFLNEVTLSKVRFINSKKVDGKRTFPELLEYVDIENLEQNLGGNLDYNYNIDEYLKENPDPIVDTPPIIFSTETDAKKQKKEKKKEEKEKKKEEKEEKKKEKEEKKKLKKEKKENSTKQQENADEVD
;
A
#
# COMPACT_ATOMS: atom_id res chain seq x y z
N MET A 1 5.58 83.45 -12.79
CA MET A 1 5.02 82.22 -12.20
C MET A 1 6.15 81.63 -11.36
N GLU A 2 6.38 82.08 -10.12
CA GLU A 2 5.71 81.63 -8.88
C GLU A 2 5.59 80.10 -8.80
N SER A 3 5.82 79.38 -7.71
CA SER A 3 6.43 79.53 -6.37
C SER A 3 6.12 78.20 -5.64
N SER A 4 7.00 77.77 -4.73
CA SER A 4 6.72 76.82 -3.61
C SER A 4 6.54 75.33 -4.00
N ALA A 5 6.81 74.30 -3.18
CA ALA A 5 7.23 74.18 -1.79
C ALA A 5 7.73 72.74 -1.48
N SER A 6 8.50 72.63 -0.39
CA SER A 6 8.29 71.70 0.74
C SER A 6 8.64 70.21 0.67
N THR A 7 9.41 69.84 1.70
CA THR A 7 9.71 68.55 2.34
C THR A 7 8.52 67.63 2.62
N SER A 8 8.76 66.31 2.59
CA SER A 8 8.31 65.39 3.64
C SER A 8 9.07 64.05 3.58
N ASP A 9 9.61 63.67 4.73
CA ASP A 9 10.09 62.33 5.08
C ASP A 9 9.06 61.24 4.76
N SER A 10 9.51 60.07 4.33
CA SER A 10 8.79 58.82 4.55
C SER A 10 9.79 57.67 4.61
N ALA A 11 9.80 57.05 5.79
CA ALA A 11 10.74 56.06 6.25
C ALA A 11 10.86 54.84 5.33
N THR A 12 12.11 54.42 5.12
CA THR A 12 12.46 53.10 4.62
C THR A 12 12.13 52.06 5.70
N THR A 13 10.93 51.49 5.66
CA THR A 13 10.65 50.27 6.42
C THR A 13 11.35 49.12 5.72
N ILE A 14 12.48 48.71 6.29
CA ILE A 14 13.14 47.44 6.00
C ILE A 14 12.16 46.35 6.45
N THR A 15 11.33 45.87 5.53
CA THR A 15 10.59 44.62 5.76
C THR A 15 11.59 43.49 5.62
N THR A 16 12.20 43.12 6.76
CA THR A 16 12.87 41.83 6.95
C THR A 16 11.85 40.72 6.71
N GLY A 17 11.70 40.32 5.45
CA GLY A 17 11.07 39.06 5.07
C GLY A 17 12.02 37.92 5.39
N LEU A 18 12.19 37.61 6.68
CA LEU A 18 12.55 36.26 7.08
C LEU A 18 11.36 35.39 6.67
N SER A 19 11.46 34.80 5.48
CA SER A 19 10.58 33.71 5.10
C SER A 19 10.71 32.64 6.18
N GLU A 20 9.59 32.30 6.81
CA GLU A 20 9.50 31.19 7.75
C GLU A 20 10.07 29.95 7.04
N ILE A 21 11.24 29.51 7.49
CA ILE A 21 11.81 28.25 7.08
C ILE A 21 10.80 27.19 7.50
N ASN A 22 10.18 26.51 6.54
CA ASN A 22 9.27 25.41 6.80
C ASN A 22 10.07 24.22 7.34
N ILE A 23 10.26 24.20 8.67
CA ILE A 23 11.10 23.23 9.41
C ILE A 23 10.52 21.79 9.31
N ASN A 24 9.28 21.63 8.82
CA ASN A 24 8.62 20.32 8.68
C ASN A 24 9.14 19.45 7.52
N GLN A 25 10.18 19.87 6.79
CA GLN A 25 10.57 19.24 5.52
C GLN A 25 12.05 18.83 5.39
N GLN A 26 12.86 18.95 6.44
CA GLN A 26 14.27 18.53 6.34
C GLN A 26 14.40 17.01 6.34
N SER A 27 14.91 16.46 5.23
CA SER A 27 15.43 15.09 5.20
C SER A 27 16.64 14.99 6.13
N PRO A 28 16.88 13.85 6.79
CA PRO A 28 18.07 13.68 7.62
C PRO A 28 19.35 13.95 6.81
N THR A 29 20.23 14.77 7.36
CA THR A 29 21.64 14.82 6.97
C THR A 29 22.35 13.76 7.80
N LEU A 30 23.32 13.03 7.22
CA LEU A 30 24.14 12.08 7.99
C LEU A 30 24.73 12.82 9.20
N LEU A 31 24.62 12.22 10.38
CA LEU A 31 25.16 12.80 11.61
C LEU A 31 26.65 13.06 11.45
N ALA A 32 27.12 14.18 11.98
CA ALA A 32 28.55 14.41 12.08
C ALA A 32 29.18 13.36 13.01
N GLU A 33 30.46 13.05 12.79
CA GLU A 33 31.19 12.07 13.60
C GLU A 33 31.16 12.48 15.08
N GLY A 34 30.59 11.63 15.94
CA GLY A 34 30.41 11.89 17.38
C GLY A 34 29.12 12.60 17.79
N GLU A 35 28.27 13.03 16.85
CA GLU A 35 26.94 13.58 17.17
C GLU A 35 25.96 12.44 17.51
N VAL A 36 25.32 12.54 18.68
CA VAL A 36 24.24 11.63 19.08
C VAL A 36 22.93 12.15 18.52
N PHE A 37 22.23 11.32 17.74
CA PHE A 37 20.90 11.65 17.25
C PHE A 37 19.94 11.86 18.42
N ASN A 38 19.27 13.00 18.44
CA ASN A 38 18.17 13.25 19.35
C ASN A 38 16.92 13.60 18.53
N PRO A 39 15.92 12.70 18.48
CA PRO A 39 14.72 12.91 17.67
C PRO A 39 13.82 14.06 18.17
N LEU A 40 14.06 14.55 19.39
CA LEU A 40 13.31 15.64 20.01
C LEU A 40 13.99 17.01 19.85
N LYS A 41 15.26 17.06 19.39
CA LYS A 41 16.10 18.27 19.37
C LYS A 41 15.47 19.47 18.65
N ASN A 42 14.70 19.22 17.60
CA ASN A 42 14.14 20.25 16.72
C ASN A 42 12.63 20.48 16.93
N LEU A 43 12.04 19.91 17.99
CA LEU A 43 10.63 20.13 18.29
C LEU A 43 10.44 21.46 19.03
N ASN A 44 9.42 22.22 18.64
CA ASN A 44 8.94 23.33 19.46
C ASN A 44 8.11 22.82 20.66
N GLU A 45 7.77 23.71 21.58
CA GLU A 45 7.02 23.38 22.80
C GLU A 45 5.71 22.63 22.51
N LYS A 46 4.89 23.10 21.57
CA LYS A 46 3.63 22.45 21.19
C LYS A 46 3.83 21.07 20.58
N GLN A 47 4.89 20.90 19.79
CA GLN A 47 5.23 19.60 19.19
C GLN A 47 5.71 18.61 20.25
N LEU A 48 6.45 19.07 21.25
CA LEU A 48 6.90 18.27 22.38
C LEU A 48 5.72 17.87 23.28
N GLU A 49 4.79 18.79 23.53
CA GLU A 49 3.53 18.50 24.23
C GLU A 49 2.73 17.41 23.49
N ALA A 50 2.53 17.56 22.18
CA ALA A 50 1.82 16.57 21.36
C ALA A 50 2.52 15.19 21.37
N PHE A 51 3.85 15.17 21.40
CA PHE A 51 4.64 13.94 21.54
C PHE A 51 4.44 13.25 22.90
N ASN A 52 4.45 14.02 23.99
CA ASN A 52 4.19 13.47 25.32
C ASN A 52 2.74 12.99 25.47
N GLU A 53 1.78 13.73 24.94
CA GLU A 53 0.36 13.36 24.95
C GLU A 53 0.12 12.06 24.19
N ILE A 54 0.61 11.92 22.94
CA ILE A 54 0.42 10.68 22.19
C ILE A 54 1.09 9.49 22.89
N LYS A 55 2.28 9.64 23.47
CA LYS A 55 2.91 8.56 24.25
C LYS A 55 2.06 8.13 25.44
N SER A 56 1.47 9.09 26.15
CA SER A 56 0.55 8.81 27.26
C SER A 56 -0.70 8.07 26.78
N ASN A 57 -1.26 8.45 25.63
CA ASN A 57 -2.47 7.83 25.09
C ASN A 57 -2.28 6.35 24.74
N PHE A 58 -1.06 5.91 24.44
CA PHE A 58 -0.73 4.50 24.12
C PHE A 58 -0.19 3.70 25.32
N SER A 59 -0.32 4.23 26.54
CA SER A 59 0.01 3.48 27.77
C SER A 59 -0.91 2.29 28.04
N ASP A 60 -2.02 2.19 27.30
CA ASP A 60 -2.97 1.07 27.34
C ASP A 60 -2.49 -0.18 26.58
N LEU A 61 -1.42 -0.07 25.78
CA LEU A 61 -0.89 -1.21 25.04
C LEU A 61 -0.31 -2.28 25.99
N THR A 62 -0.72 -3.52 25.78
CA THR A 62 -0.26 -4.69 26.56
C THR A 62 0.42 -5.76 25.70
N ASP A 63 0.20 -5.74 24.39
CA ASP A 63 0.81 -6.68 23.46
C ASP A 63 2.29 -6.29 23.22
N PRO A 64 3.27 -7.19 23.47
CA PRO A 64 4.69 -6.87 23.32
C PRO A 64 5.10 -6.46 21.91
N VAL A 65 4.42 -6.97 20.87
CA VAL A 65 4.73 -6.64 19.47
C VAL A 65 4.25 -5.22 19.16
N ASP A 66 3.05 -4.85 19.62
CA ASP A 66 2.55 -3.47 19.49
C ASP A 66 3.45 -2.49 20.26
N ILE A 67 3.84 -2.83 21.50
CA ILE A 67 4.73 -2.00 22.32
C ILE A 67 6.07 -1.79 21.62
N ALA A 68 6.67 -2.85 21.07
CA ALA A 68 7.93 -2.76 20.33
C ALA A 68 7.82 -1.94 19.05
N PHE A 69 6.66 -1.95 18.37
CA PHE A 69 6.42 -1.16 17.18
C PHE A 69 6.27 0.35 17.49
N CYS A 70 5.69 0.69 18.63
CA CYS A 70 5.44 2.06 19.08
C CYS A 70 6.69 2.74 19.70
N THR A 71 7.78 2.82 18.93
CA THR A 71 8.98 3.58 19.31
C THR A 71 8.74 5.09 19.31
N ASP A 72 9.63 5.86 19.94
CA ASP A 72 9.58 7.34 19.90
C ASP A 72 9.58 7.87 18.46
N MET A 73 10.41 7.28 17.59
CA MET A 73 10.43 7.59 16.17
C MET A 73 9.11 7.23 15.47
N CYS A 74 8.46 6.14 15.87
CA CYS A 74 7.13 5.79 15.40
C CYS A 74 6.12 6.90 15.73
N PHE A 75 6.00 7.30 17.00
CA PHE A 75 5.07 8.38 17.38
C PHE A 75 5.33 9.67 16.60
N LEU A 76 6.59 10.05 16.41
CA LEU A 76 6.96 11.25 15.67
C LEU A 76 6.57 11.17 14.19
N ARG A 77 6.70 10.00 13.52
CA ARG A 77 6.23 9.83 12.13
C ARG A 77 4.73 10.08 12.01
N TYR A 78 3.93 9.49 12.90
CA TYR A 78 2.48 9.64 12.87
C TYR A 78 2.05 11.08 13.19
N LEU A 79 2.73 11.74 14.13
CA LEU A 79 2.51 13.16 14.42
C LEU A 79 2.82 14.03 13.20
N ARG A 80 4.00 13.89 12.57
CA ARG A 80 4.35 14.67 11.38
C ARG A 80 3.34 14.47 10.26
N ALA A 81 2.94 13.23 10.00
CA ALA A 81 1.96 12.90 8.95
C ALA A 81 0.56 13.48 9.17
N ARG A 82 0.26 13.97 10.39
CA ARG A 82 -1.02 14.59 10.75
C ARG A 82 -0.83 16.00 11.32
N ASN A 83 0.28 16.66 10.99
CA ASN A 83 0.60 18.03 11.41
C ASN A 83 0.51 18.24 12.93
N TYR A 84 0.99 17.24 13.70
CA TYR A 84 0.98 17.20 15.16
C TYR A 84 -0.42 17.29 15.80
N ILE A 85 -1.48 16.97 15.06
CA ILE A 85 -2.83 16.82 15.63
C ILE A 85 -2.92 15.45 16.31
N VAL A 86 -2.82 15.42 17.64
CA VAL A 86 -2.71 14.19 18.45
C VAL A 86 -3.84 13.21 18.14
N SER A 87 -5.11 13.65 18.20
CA SER A 87 -6.27 12.77 17.98
C SER A 87 -6.28 12.09 16.61
N LYS A 88 -5.86 12.80 15.55
CA LYS A 88 -5.74 12.23 14.19
C LYS A 88 -4.56 11.26 14.07
N SER A 89 -3.46 11.58 14.74
CA SER A 89 -2.23 10.78 14.76
C SER A 89 -2.46 9.47 15.50
N GLU A 90 -3.09 9.55 16.67
CA GLU A 90 -3.51 8.40 17.47
C GLU A 90 -4.43 7.48 16.68
N LYS A 91 -5.49 8.04 16.06
CA LYS A 91 -6.41 7.23 15.25
C LYS A 91 -5.66 6.46 14.16
N MET A 92 -4.79 7.13 13.40
CA MET A 92 -4.02 6.51 12.32
C MET A 92 -3.07 5.41 12.83
N LEU A 93 -2.43 5.62 13.98
CA LEU A 93 -1.54 4.61 14.57
C LEU A 93 -2.33 3.42 15.09
N ARG A 94 -3.47 3.62 15.77
CA ARG A 94 -4.35 2.53 16.19
C ARG A 94 -4.89 1.73 15.00
N ASP A 95 -5.35 2.40 13.95
CA ASP A 95 -5.77 1.76 12.69
C ASP A 95 -4.62 0.90 12.09
N THR A 96 -3.37 1.38 12.20
CA THR A 96 -2.20 0.61 11.74
C THR A 96 -1.94 -0.61 12.60
N LEU A 97 -2.00 -0.50 13.93
CA LEU A 97 -1.83 -1.64 14.83
C LEU A 97 -2.91 -2.72 14.57
N GLU A 98 -4.17 -2.32 14.36
CA GLU A 98 -5.24 -3.23 13.96
C GLU A 98 -4.97 -3.90 12.61
N TRP A 99 -4.51 -3.12 11.62
CA TRP A 99 -4.13 -3.67 10.33
C TRP A 99 -2.99 -4.69 10.46
N ARG A 100 -1.94 -4.39 11.25
CA ARG A 100 -0.80 -5.30 11.47
C ARG A 100 -1.24 -6.60 12.15
N LYS A 101 -2.16 -6.51 13.13
CA LYS A 101 -2.75 -7.70 13.78
C LYS A 101 -3.47 -8.61 12.80
N LYS A 102 -4.20 -8.02 11.84
CA LYS A 102 -4.98 -8.76 10.84
C LYS A 102 -4.13 -9.29 9.68
N PHE A 103 -3.26 -8.46 9.13
CA PHE A 103 -2.46 -8.78 7.94
C PHE A 103 -1.21 -9.61 8.27
N ARG A 104 -0.65 -9.42 9.48
CA ARG A 104 0.52 -10.10 10.02
C ARG A 104 1.74 -10.05 9.07
N PRO A 105 2.22 -8.84 8.72
CA PRO A 105 3.36 -8.69 7.82
C PRO A 105 4.64 -9.40 8.31
N GLN A 106 4.80 -9.54 9.63
CA GLN A 106 5.93 -10.22 10.26
C GLN A 106 5.95 -11.74 10.07
N ASP A 107 4.82 -12.34 9.68
CA ASP A 107 4.71 -13.79 9.47
C ASP A 107 4.93 -14.19 8.01
N ILE A 108 5.11 -13.22 7.10
CA ILE A 108 5.24 -13.51 5.67
C ILE A 108 6.57 -14.23 5.43
N GLN A 109 6.49 -15.43 4.87
CA GLN A 109 7.67 -16.23 4.53
C GLN A 109 8.02 -16.10 3.03
N LEU A 110 9.22 -15.61 2.74
CA LEU A 110 9.72 -15.46 1.37
C LEU A 110 9.98 -16.82 0.71
N GLY A 111 10.56 -17.77 1.43
CA GLY A 111 10.76 -19.15 0.99
C GLY A 111 9.51 -20.03 1.09
N GLY A 112 8.43 -19.51 1.68
CA GLY A 112 7.14 -20.18 1.82
C GLY A 112 6.04 -19.50 1.00
N ASP A 113 5.22 -18.70 1.68
CA ASP A 113 4.01 -18.04 1.17
C ASP A 113 4.13 -17.42 -0.22
N ILE A 114 5.24 -16.73 -0.47
CA ILE A 114 5.45 -15.89 -1.66
C ILE A 114 6.62 -16.37 -2.52
N LYS A 115 7.12 -17.60 -2.31
CA LYS A 115 8.34 -18.09 -2.98
C LYS A 115 8.34 -17.93 -4.49
N GLU A 116 7.23 -18.26 -5.14
CA GLU A 116 7.11 -18.16 -6.60
C GLU A 116 7.36 -16.73 -7.07
N ILE A 117 6.72 -15.75 -6.43
CA ILE A 117 6.83 -14.31 -6.75
C ILE A 117 8.16 -13.74 -6.30
N GLY A 118 8.63 -14.17 -5.14
CA GLY A 118 9.95 -13.79 -4.62
C GLY A 118 11.06 -14.24 -5.57
N THR A 119 10.93 -15.40 -6.21
CA THR A 119 11.96 -15.95 -7.11
C THR A 119 12.19 -15.07 -8.34
N VAL A 120 11.15 -14.42 -8.86
CA VAL A 120 11.31 -13.59 -10.07
C VAL A 120 12.02 -12.25 -9.80
N GLY A 121 12.11 -11.80 -8.54
CA GLY A 121 12.87 -10.60 -8.20
C GLY A 121 12.26 -9.31 -8.75
N CYS A 122 10.93 -9.18 -8.70
CA CYS A 122 10.24 -7.93 -9.07
C CYS A 122 10.44 -6.81 -8.06
N VAL A 123 10.66 -7.17 -6.80
CA VAL A 123 10.94 -6.24 -5.72
C VAL A 123 11.99 -6.89 -4.83
N TYR A 124 12.98 -6.13 -4.38
CA TYR A 124 13.96 -6.59 -3.40
C TYR A 124 14.64 -5.40 -2.72
N VAL A 125 15.32 -5.66 -1.60
CA VAL A 125 16.13 -4.66 -0.89
C VAL A 125 17.59 -4.97 -1.10
N ASN A 126 18.38 -3.97 -1.48
CA ASN A 126 19.82 -4.11 -1.63
C ASN A 126 20.53 -2.79 -1.37
N LYS A 127 21.70 -2.82 -0.72
CA LYS A 127 22.54 -1.65 -0.43
C LYS A 127 21.81 -0.47 0.24
N ARG A 128 22.51 0.66 0.30
CA ARG A 128 22.05 1.93 0.85
C ARG A 128 22.41 3.06 -0.10
N ASP A 129 21.60 4.11 -0.06
CA ASP A 129 21.88 5.35 -0.76
C ASP A 129 22.89 6.22 0.00
N LYS A 130 23.27 7.36 -0.56
CA LYS A 130 24.23 8.31 0.04
C LYS A 130 23.78 8.91 1.37
N LYS A 131 22.51 8.80 1.72
CA LYS A 131 21.96 9.22 3.03
C LYS A 131 21.83 8.04 4.00
N GLY A 132 22.41 6.89 3.66
CA GLY A 132 22.36 5.67 4.46
C GLY A 132 20.99 4.97 4.44
N ARG A 133 20.05 5.41 3.60
CA ARG A 133 18.71 4.82 3.53
C ARG A 133 18.78 3.48 2.79
N PRO A 134 18.12 2.41 3.29
CA PRO A 134 18.02 1.16 2.53
C PRO A 134 17.35 1.43 1.18
N ILE A 135 17.88 0.83 0.11
CA ILE A 135 17.31 0.95 -1.23
C ILE A 135 16.39 -0.24 -1.48
N ILE A 136 15.15 0.08 -1.82
CA ILE A 136 14.15 -0.87 -2.28
C ILE A 136 14.08 -0.74 -3.81
N PHE A 137 14.43 -1.80 -4.52
CA PHE A 137 14.34 -1.87 -5.96
C PHE A 137 13.01 -2.48 -6.37
N ALA A 138 12.36 -1.88 -7.36
CA ALA A 138 11.25 -2.47 -8.08
C ALA A 138 11.64 -2.60 -9.57
N VAL A 139 11.52 -3.80 -10.10
CA VAL A 139 11.91 -4.16 -11.46
C VAL A 139 10.69 -4.78 -12.18
N PRO A 140 9.68 -3.98 -12.57
CA PRO A 140 8.41 -4.48 -13.08
C PRO A 140 8.49 -5.44 -14.26
N ARG A 141 9.53 -5.35 -15.12
CA ARG A 141 9.74 -6.31 -16.22
C ARG A 141 9.92 -7.76 -15.76
N ASN A 142 10.33 -7.97 -14.52
CA ASN A 142 10.52 -9.30 -13.96
C ASN A 142 9.18 -9.96 -13.58
N ASP A 143 8.06 -9.22 -13.58
CA ASP A 143 6.72 -9.74 -13.26
C ASP A 143 6.19 -10.58 -14.43
N THR A 144 6.83 -11.74 -14.62
CA THR A 144 6.59 -12.68 -15.72
C THR A 144 5.53 -13.72 -15.36
N LEU A 145 5.15 -13.79 -14.07
CA LEU A 145 4.19 -14.76 -13.57
C LEU A 145 2.77 -14.38 -13.98
N LYS A 146 2.18 -15.22 -14.83
CA LYS A 146 0.78 -15.09 -15.26
C LYS A 146 -0.14 -15.77 -14.26
N ASN A 147 -1.32 -15.18 -14.03
CA ASN A 147 -2.39 -15.73 -13.18
C ASN A 147 -2.10 -15.80 -11.67
N VAL A 148 -1.08 -15.09 -11.19
CA VAL A 148 -0.86 -14.90 -9.75
C VAL A 148 -1.90 -13.92 -9.20
N PRO A 149 -2.62 -14.26 -8.10
CA PRO A 149 -3.53 -13.33 -7.45
C PRO A 149 -2.83 -12.04 -7.01
N SER A 150 -3.44 -10.88 -7.26
CA SER A 150 -2.93 -9.57 -6.81
C SER A 150 -2.62 -9.52 -5.31
N GLU A 151 -3.36 -10.27 -4.50
CA GLU A 151 -3.13 -10.37 -3.05
C GLU A 151 -1.75 -10.94 -2.71
N LEU A 152 -1.26 -11.95 -3.45
CA LEU A 152 0.09 -12.48 -3.23
C LEU A 152 1.16 -11.50 -3.74
N LYS A 153 0.89 -10.77 -4.84
CA LYS A 153 1.79 -9.72 -5.32
C LYS A 153 1.91 -8.58 -4.31
N PHE A 154 0.78 -8.19 -3.72
CA PHE A 154 0.72 -7.22 -2.64
C PHE A 154 1.45 -7.73 -1.38
N LYS A 155 1.24 -8.99 -0.98
CA LYS A 155 1.96 -9.63 0.13
C LYS A 155 3.48 -9.64 -0.11
N ASN A 156 3.94 -9.93 -1.33
CA ASN A 156 5.34 -9.82 -1.72
C ASN A 156 5.88 -8.39 -1.61
N LEU A 157 5.13 -7.38 -2.06
CA LEU A 157 5.52 -5.99 -1.91
C LEU A 157 5.64 -5.59 -0.42
N VAL A 158 4.65 -5.94 0.40
CA VAL A 158 4.67 -5.65 1.85
C VAL A 158 5.85 -6.31 2.52
N TYR A 159 6.16 -7.57 2.19
CA TYR A 159 7.35 -8.26 2.70
C TYR A 159 8.60 -7.43 2.43
N TRP A 160 8.85 -7.02 1.18
CA TRP A 160 10.05 -6.27 0.83
C TRP A 160 10.09 -4.85 1.42
N LEU A 161 8.93 -4.21 1.60
CA LEU A 161 8.85 -2.95 2.34
C LEU A 161 9.25 -3.14 3.81
N GLU A 162 8.74 -4.16 4.49
CA GLU A 162 9.11 -4.47 5.87
C GLU A 162 10.60 -4.85 5.99
N GLN A 163 11.15 -5.55 4.99
CA GLN A 163 12.60 -5.80 4.88
C GLN A 163 13.41 -4.50 4.72
N GLY A 164 12.87 -3.51 4.02
CA GLY A 164 13.44 -2.18 3.95
C GLY A 164 13.35 -1.46 5.30
N PHE A 165 12.22 -1.56 5.98
CA PHE A 165 11.99 -0.92 7.29
C PHE A 165 12.90 -1.50 8.37
N SER A 166 13.12 -2.81 8.39
CA SER A 166 14.02 -3.46 9.36
C SER A 166 15.50 -3.07 9.18
N ARG A 167 15.88 -2.60 7.99
CA ARG A 167 17.22 -2.11 7.67
C ARG A 167 17.38 -0.60 7.90
N MET A 168 16.35 0.08 8.40
CA MET A 168 16.48 1.47 8.86
C MET A 168 17.35 1.54 10.10
N ASP A 169 18.05 2.65 10.26
CA ASP A 169 18.95 2.91 11.38
C ASP A 169 18.39 4.07 12.20
N GLU A 170 17.26 3.79 12.87
CA GLU A 170 16.54 4.77 13.70
C GLU A 170 17.43 5.41 14.78
N PRO A 171 18.36 4.69 15.45
CA PRO A 171 19.31 5.30 16.38
C PRO A 171 20.18 6.39 15.77
N ASN A 172 20.45 6.34 14.47
CA ASN A 172 21.20 7.38 13.75
C ASN A 172 20.29 8.29 12.90
N GLY A 173 18.97 8.27 13.15
CA GLY A 173 17.98 9.12 12.48
C GLY A 173 17.62 8.70 11.07
N ILE A 174 18.04 7.50 10.63
CA ILE A 174 17.69 6.97 9.31
C ILE A 174 16.41 6.17 9.43
N GLU A 175 15.27 6.82 9.20
CA GLU A 175 13.93 6.21 9.29
C GLU A 175 13.20 6.09 7.94
N GLN A 176 13.93 6.34 6.85
CA GLN A 176 13.38 6.42 5.50
C GLN A 176 14.11 5.49 4.53
N PHE A 177 13.39 5.04 3.50
CA PHE A 177 13.96 4.27 2.40
C PHE A 177 14.10 5.11 1.12
N CYS A 178 14.99 4.68 0.23
CA CYS A 178 15.03 5.12 -1.16
C CYS A 178 14.35 4.06 -2.03
N PHE A 179 13.43 4.48 -2.89
CA PHE A 179 12.74 3.59 -3.82
C PHE A 179 13.27 3.82 -5.23
N ILE A 180 13.75 2.77 -5.89
CA ILE A 180 14.20 2.83 -7.28
C ILE A 180 13.32 1.92 -8.11
N VAL A 181 12.62 2.48 -9.10
CA VAL A 181 11.72 1.74 -9.97
C VAL A 181 12.27 1.76 -11.39
N ASP A 182 12.67 0.59 -11.91
CA ASP A 182 13.23 0.46 -13.25
C ASP A 182 12.18 0.01 -14.28
N TYR A 183 11.64 0.96 -15.04
CA TYR A 183 10.60 0.70 -16.05
C TYR A 183 11.12 0.18 -17.39
N LYS A 184 12.39 -0.24 -17.49
CA LYS A 184 12.86 -0.92 -18.70
C LYS A 184 11.91 -2.05 -19.07
N ASP A 185 11.45 -2.08 -20.32
CA ASP A 185 10.52 -3.10 -20.85
C ASP A 185 9.18 -3.19 -20.11
N PHE A 186 8.77 -2.14 -19.38
CA PHE A 186 7.44 -2.06 -18.78
C PHE A 186 6.36 -1.83 -19.84
N GLY A 187 5.28 -2.62 -19.76
CA GLY A 187 4.12 -2.51 -20.64
C GLY A 187 2.86 -3.02 -19.96
N SER A 188 1.76 -3.06 -20.72
CA SER A 188 0.44 -3.45 -20.21
C SER A 188 0.38 -4.85 -19.61
N GLY A 189 1.25 -5.77 -20.06
CA GLY A 189 1.35 -7.13 -19.51
C GLY A 189 1.83 -7.18 -18.05
N ASN A 190 2.54 -6.14 -17.60
CA ASN A 190 3.17 -6.08 -16.27
C ASN A 190 2.53 -4.97 -15.40
N MET A 191 1.36 -4.47 -15.79
CA MET A 191 0.65 -3.41 -15.08
C MET A 191 -0.51 -3.99 -14.27
N ASP A 192 -0.28 -4.27 -12.99
CA ASP A 192 -1.33 -4.65 -12.04
C ASP A 192 -1.83 -3.41 -11.27
N MET A 193 -2.85 -2.74 -11.82
CA MET A 193 -3.46 -1.57 -11.19
C MET A 193 -4.10 -1.86 -9.83
N LYS A 194 -4.57 -3.09 -9.59
CA LYS A 194 -5.16 -3.45 -8.29
C LYS A 194 -4.08 -3.49 -7.22
N THR A 195 -2.99 -4.21 -7.48
CA THR A 195 -1.84 -4.26 -6.56
C THR A 195 -1.26 -2.85 -6.33
N ASN A 196 -1.15 -2.03 -7.37
CA ASN A 196 -0.64 -0.65 -7.22
C ASN A 196 -1.53 0.25 -6.35
N LEU A 197 -2.86 0.11 -6.45
CA LEU A 197 -3.78 0.86 -5.60
C LEU A 197 -3.75 0.36 -4.15
N GLU A 198 -3.69 -0.97 -3.93
CA GLU A 198 -3.54 -1.55 -2.59
C GLU A 198 -2.20 -1.11 -1.95
N ALA A 199 -1.12 -1.10 -2.72
CA ALA A 199 0.18 -0.58 -2.32
C ALA A 199 0.13 0.89 -1.91
N MET A 200 -0.55 1.72 -2.71
CA MET A 200 -0.74 3.14 -2.42
C MET A 200 -1.47 3.33 -1.09
N HIS A 201 -2.58 2.62 -0.87
CA HIS A 201 -3.33 2.68 0.40
C HIS A 201 -2.46 2.24 1.57
N PHE A 202 -1.75 1.12 1.46
CA PHE A 202 -0.84 0.66 2.50
C PHE A 202 0.24 1.69 2.85
N LEU A 203 0.88 2.31 1.85
CA LEU A 203 1.93 3.30 2.08
C LEU A 203 1.38 4.58 2.72
N LEU A 204 0.21 5.05 2.29
CA LEU A 204 -0.41 6.28 2.80
C LEU A 204 -1.02 6.11 4.19
N ASP A 205 -1.63 4.97 4.46
CA ASP A 205 -2.43 4.73 5.67
C ASP A 205 -1.59 4.10 6.79
N HIS A 206 -0.56 3.31 6.46
CA HIS A 206 0.18 2.49 7.44
C HIS A 206 1.69 2.73 7.47
N CYS A 207 2.26 3.45 6.50
CA CYS A 207 3.70 3.72 6.44
C CYS A 207 4.03 5.24 6.40
N PRO A 208 3.46 6.06 7.30
CA PRO A 208 3.66 7.51 7.26
C PRO A 208 5.15 7.87 7.36
N GLU A 209 5.57 8.87 6.57
CA GLU A 209 6.92 9.45 6.61
C GLU A 209 8.09 8.48 6.34
N ARG A 210 7.83 7.23 5.92
CA ARG A 210 8.89 6.22 5.61
C ARG A 210 9.54 6.42 4.22
N MET A 211 8.87 7.06 3.27
CA MET A 211 9.47 7.32 1.95
C MET A 211 10.37 8.57 2.00
N GLY A 212 11.66 8.39 1.72
CA GLY A 212 12.63 9.49 1.69
C GLY A 212 12.92 10.01 0.29
N GLN A 213 12.96 9.13 -0.71
CA GLN A 213 13.20 9.49 -2.11
C GLN A 213 12.63 8.38 -3.00
N SER A 214 11.99 8.73 -4.11
CA SER A 214 11.55 7.79 -5.12
C SER A 214 12.09 8.18 -6.50
N LEU A 215 12.76 7.26 -7.17
CA LEU A 215 13.51 7.45 -8.42
C LEU A 215 12.91 6.52 -9.48
N PHE A 216 12.13 7.08 -10.39
CA PHE A 216 11.45 6.36 -11.46
C PHE A 216 12.29 6.44 -12.74
N LEU A 217 12.84 5.31 -13.18
CA LEU A 217 13.80 5.23 -14.29
C LEU A 217 13.09 4.87 -15.60
N ASP A 218 13.25 5.70 -16.62
CA ASP A 218 12.61 5.58 -17.95
C ASP A 218 11.08 5.31 -17.89
N PRO A 219 10.28 6.12 -17.17
CA PRO A 219 8.85 5.91 -17.10
C PRO A 219 8.20 5.98 -18.51
N PRO A 220 7.51 4.92 -18.97
CA PRO A 220 6.93 4.90 -20.32
C PRO A 220 5.63 5.71 -20.39
N ALA A 221 5.10 5.92 -21.60
CA ALA A 221 3.86 6.68 -21.80
C ALA A 221 2.68 6.21 -20.92
N LEU A 222 2.55 4.89 -20.74
CA LEU A 222 1.51 4.29 -19.90
C LEU A 222 1.64 4.66 -18.41
N PHE A 223 2.87 4.88 -17.91
CA PHE A 223 3.09 5.30 -16.54
C PHE A 223 2.38 6.63 -16.24
N TRP A 224 2.40 7.58 -17.18
CA TRP A 224 1.77 8.89 -16.98
C TRP A 224 0.25 8.82 -16.82
N PHE A 225 -0.40 7.78 -17.36
CA PHE A 225 -1.81 7.51 -17.08
C PHE A 225 -2.01 7.09 -15.62
N ALA A 226 -1.22 6.12 -15.12
CA ALA A 226 -1.28 5.70 -13.73
C ALA A 226 -0.90 6.83 -12.76
N TRP A 227 0.10 7.64 -13.11
CA TRP A 227 0.52 8.79 -12.31
C TRP A 227 -0.60 9.81 -12.12
N LYS A 228 -1.38 10.11 -13.17
CA LYS A 228 -2.56 11.00 -13.07
C LYS A 228 -3.63 10.48 -12.11
N ILE A 229 -3.72 9.16 -11.93
CA ILE A 229 -4.64 8.53 -10.97
C ILE A 229 -4.08 8.62 -9.55
N ILE A 230 -2.77 8.39 -9.37
CA ILE A 230 -2.13 8.26 -8.05
C ILE A 230 -1.75 9.63 -7.45
N SER A 231 -1.21 10.55 -8.26
CA SER A 231 -0.67 11.82 -7.78
C SER A 231 -1.63 12.70 -6.98
N PRO A 232 -2.96 12.75 -7.25
CA PRO A 232 -3.89 13.53 -6.44
C PRO A 232 -4.02 13.07 -4.98
N PHE A 233 -3.62 11.83 -4.68
CA PHE A 233 -3.62 11.28 -3.32
C PHE A 233 -2.34 11.60 -2.55
N LEU A 234 -1.32 12.17 -3.20
CA LEU A 234 -0.02 12.48 -2.61
C LEU A 234 0.02 13.95 -2.19
N ASN A 235 0.48 14.21 -0.96
CA ASN A 235 0.73 15.59 -0.51
C ASN A 235 1.99 16.18 -1.16
N GLU A 236 2.16 17.51 -1.05
CA GLU A 236 3.28 18.23 -1.68
C GLU A 236 4.66 17.70 -1.25
N VAL A 237 4.81 17.31 0.02
CA VAL A 237 6.05 16.72 0.56
C VAL A 237 6.36 15.38 -0.09
N THR A 238 5.35 14.55 -0.32
CA THR A 238 5.51 13.25 -0.97
C THR A 238 5.85 13.43 -2.44
N LEU A 239 5.18 14.38 -3.12
CA LEU A 239 5.47 14.72 -4.52
C LEU A 239 6.89 15.28 -4.69
N SER A 240 7.36 16.12 -3.77
CA SER A 240 8.71 16.71 -3.84
C SER A 240 9.84 15.69 -3.67
N LYS A 241 9.53 14.48 -3.18
CA LYS A 241 10.46 13.34 -3.06
C LYS A 241 10.47 12.44 -4.31
N VAL A 242 9.64 12.70 -5.33
CA VAL A 242 9.60 11.90 -6.56
C VAL A 242 10.48 12.53 -7.63
N ARG A 243 11.28 11.71 -8.32
CA ARG A 243 12.10 12.09 -9.47
C ARG A 243 11.90 11.11 -10.62
N PHE A 244 11.80 11.65 -11.82
CA PHE A 244 11.74 10.89 -13.06
C PHE A 244 13.07 11.06 -13.77
N ILE A 245 13.79 9.97 -13.99
CA ILE A 245 15.15 9.99 -14.56
C ILE A 245 15.13 9.20 -15.86
N ASN A 246 15.58 9.82 -16.94
CA ASN A 246 15.70 9.17 -18.24
C ASN A 246 17.12 8.68 -18.47
N SER A 247 17.24 7.52 -19.10
CA SER A 247 18.53 6.91 -19.40
C SER A 247 19.29 7.68 -20.48
N LYS A 248 20.61 7.57 -20.41
CA LYS A 248 21.55 7.98 -21.45
C LYS A 248 22.24 6.74 -21.98
N LYS A 249 22.54 6.75 -23.28
CA LYS A 249 23.39 5.73 -23.90
C LYS A 249 24.84 6.17 -23.82
N VAL A 250 25.65 5.45 -23.06
CA VAL A 250 27.10 5.64 -22.96
C VAL A 250 27.73 4.31 -23.36
N ASP A 251 28.58 4.31 -24.38
CA ASP A 251 29.20 3.10 -24.94
C ASP A 251 28.21 1.96 -25.27
N GLY A 252 27.03 2.34 -25.77
CA GLY A 252 25.95 1.41 -26.11
C GLY A 252 25.19 0.84 -24.90
N LYS A 253 25.59 1.19 -23.68
CA LYS A 253 24.93 0.77 -22.43
C LYS A 253 23.95 1.82 -21.94
N ARG A 254 22.85 1.35 -21.33
CA ARG A 254 21.85 2.18 -20.66
C ARG A 254 22.41 2.60 -19.31
N THR A 255 22.50 3.91 -19.06
CA THR A 255 23.08 4.48 -17.84
C THR A 255 22.21 5.62 -17.31
N PHE A 256 22.35 5.92 -16.01
CA PHE A 256 21.61 7.00 -15.36
C PHE A 256 22.57 7.89 -14.56
N PRO A 257 23.27 8.86 -15.19
CA PRO A 257 24.22 9.69 -14.46
C PRO A 257 23.63 10.43 -13.25
N GLU A 258 22.34 10.81 -13.34
CA GLU A 258 21.62 11.47 -12.24
C GLU A 258 21.42 10.56 -11.01
N LEU A 259 21.43 9.22 -11.16
CA LEU A 259 21.39 8.32 -10.00
C LEU A 259 22.60 8.50 -9.09
N LEU A 260 23.74 8.95 -9.62
CA LEU A 260 24.96 9.18 -8.85
C LEU A 260 24.83 10.37 -7.89
N GLU A 261 23.79 11.20 -7.99
CA GLU A 261 23.47 12.20 -6.97
C GLU A 261 22.89 11.56 -5.70
N TYR A 262 22.29 10.37 -5.83
CA TYR A 262 21.56 9.69 -4.77
C TYR A 262 22.28 8.46 -4.25
N VAL A 263 22.96 7.70 -5.11
CA VAL A 263 23.57 6.40 -4.79
C VAL A 263 25.03 6.41 -5.18
N ASP A 264 25.91 5.89 -4.33
CA ASP A 264 27.32 5.70 -4.68
C ASP A 264 27.48 4.69 -5.82
N ILE A 265 28.44 4.92 -6.71
CA ILE A 265 28.63 4.07 -7.89
C ILE A 265 28.90 2.60 -7.53
N GLU A 266 29.55 2.35 -6.39
CA GLU A 266 29.83 1.02 -5.83
C GLU A 266 28.59 0.32 -5.24
N ASN A 267 27.54 1.09 -4.92
CA ASN A 267 26.27 0.59 -4.44
C ASN A 267 25.22 0.49 -5.55
N LEU A 268 25.51 0.99 -6.75
CA LEU A 268 24.60 0.98 -7.89
C LEU A 268 24.88 -0.22 -8.79
N GLU A 269 23.82 -0.95 -9.15
CA GLU A 269 23.90 -2.14 -10.00
C GLU A 269 24.42 -1.83 -11.42
N GLN A 270 25.19 -2.74 -12.00
CA GLN A 270 25.77 -2.58 -13.34
C GLN A 270 24.72 -2.36 -14.44
N ASN A 271 23.55 -2.97 -14.33
CA ASN A 271 22.41 -2.79 -15.25
C ASN A 271 21.81 -1.35 -15.21
N LEU A 272 22.12 -0.56 -14.18
CA LEU A 272 21.77 0.85 -14.00
C LEU A 272 22.97 1.79 -14.21
N GLY A 273 24.13 1.24 -14.58
CA GLY A 273 25.35 2.00 -14.87
C GLY A 273 26.29 2.22 -13.68
N GLY A 274 26.17 1.43 -12.61
CA GLY A 274 27.15 1.40 -11.52
C GLY A 274 28.16 0.27 -11.63
N ASN A 275 28.90 0.03 -10.53
CA ASN A 275 29.97 -0.97 -10.46
C ASN A 275 29.56 -2.26 -9.74
N LEU A 276 28.40 -2.27 -9.08
CA LEU A 276 27.95 -3.42 -8.32
C LEU A 276 27.50 -4.56 -9.26
N ASP A 277 28.29 -5.63 -9.31
CA ASP A 277 27.88 -6.89 -9.90
C ASP A 277 26.91 -7.60 -8.94
N TYR A 278 25.62 -7.35 -9.12
CA TYR A 278 24.57 -7.95 -8.32
C TYR A 278 23.48 -8.48 -9.24
N ASN A 279 23.13 -9.74 -9.02
CA ASN A 279 21.98 -10.38 -9.62
C ASN A 279 21.15 -10.96 -8.48
N TYR A 280 19.92 -10.49 -8.33
CA TYR A 280 19.04 -10.97 -7.29
C TYR A 280 18.86 -12.50 -7.39
N ASN A 281 19.06 -13.18 -6.27
CA ASN A 281 18.84 -14.61 -6.12
C ASN A 281 18.15 -14.87 -4.77
N ILE A 282 16.97 -15.48 -4.83
CA ILE A 282 16.16 -15.75 -3.62
C ILE A 282 16.85 -16.70 -2.65
N ASP A 283 17.54 -17.74 -3.14
CA ASP A 283 18.18 -18.73 -2.29
C ASP A 283 19.41 -18.14 -1.58
N GLU A 284 20.15 -17.26 -2.24
CA GLU A 284 21.25 -16.51 -1.60
C GLU A 284 20.72 -15.54 -0.55
N TYR A 285 19.64 -14.80 -0.88
CA TYR A 285 19.00 -13.90 0.07
C TYR A 285 18.50 -14.63 1.32
N LEU A 286 17.85 -15.79 1.15
CA LEU A 286 17.33 -16.61 2.24
C LEU A 286 18.42 -17.26 3.11
N LYS A 287 19.64 -17.46 2.58
CA LYS A 287 20.78 -17.93 3.40
C LYS A 287 21.21 -16.86 4.41
N GLU A 288 21.20 -15.60 3.98
CA GLU A 288 21.58 -14.46 4.84
C GLU A 288 20.40 -13.98 5.71
N ASN A 289 19.17 -14.21 5.24
CA ASN A 289 17.94 -13.71 5.85
C ASN A 289 16.90 -14.85 5.90
N PRO A 290 17.11 -15.87 6.76
CA PRO A 290 16.20 -17.00 6.84
C PRO A 290 14.80 -16.56 7.25
N ASP A 291 13.79 -17.26 6.73
CA ASP A 291 12.40 -17.01 7.10
C ASP A 291 12.16 -17.17 8.60
N PRO A 292 11.22 -16.40 9.17
CA PRO A 292 10.85 -16.57 10.57
C PRO A 292 10.28 -17.97 10.81
N ILE A 293 10.60 -18.54 11.97
CA ILE A 293 9.95 -19.74 12.48
C ILE A 293 8.56 -19.32 12.97
N VAL A 294 7.53 -19.66 12.19
CA VAL A 294 6.13 -19.34 12.53
C VAL A 294 5.50 -20.57 13.19
N ASP A 295 5.26 -20.51 14.50
CA ASP A 295 4.58 -21.58 15.27
C ASP A 295 3.06 -21.62 15.03
N THR A 296 2.51 -20.65 14.32
CA THR A 296 1.09 -20.58 13.96
C THR A 296 0.83 -21.18 12.57
N PRO A 297 -0.22 -22.02 12.41
CA PRO A 297 -0.56 -22.57 11.10
C PRO A 297 -0.87 -21.45 10.10
N PRO A 298 -0.55 -21.64 8.80
CA PRO A 298 -0.74 -20.62 7.79
C PRO A 298 -2.20 -20.17 7.76
N ILE A 299 -2.41 -18.84 7.74
CA ILE A 299 -3.74 -18.26 7.59
C ILE A 299 -4.23 -18.61 6.19
N ILE A 300 -5.10 -19.61 6.10
CA ILE A 300 -5.90 -19.84 4.90
C ILE A 300 -6.91 -18.70 4.83
N PHE A 301 -6.58 -17.66 4.05
CA PHE A 301 -7.59 -16.69 3.65
C PHE A 301 -8.65 -17.45 2.85
N SER A 302 -9.86 -17.58 3.40
CA SER A 302 -11.00 -17.99 2.60
C SER A 302 -11.14 -16.96 1.49
N THR A 303 -10.81 -17.35 0.27
CA THR A 303 -10.78 -16.41 -0.84
C THR A 303 -12.19 -15.86 -1.03
N GLU A 304 -12.32 -14.59 -1.44
CA GLU A 304 -13.61 -14.04 -1.88
C GLU A 304 -14.29 -14.93 -2.95
N THR A 305 -13.48 -15.71 -3.67
CA THR A 305 -13.89 -16.74 -4.63
C THR A 305 -14.73 -17.84 -3.98
N ASP A 306 -14.38 -18.30 -2.78
CA ASP A 306 -15.12 -19.34 -2.06
C ASP A 306 -16.46 -18.82 -1.55
N ALA A 307 -16.48 -17.60 -1.01
CA ALA A 307 -17.72 -16.93 -0.61
C ALA A 307 -18.64 -16.65 -1.80
N LYS A 308 -18.09 -16.21 -2.95
CA LYS A 308 -18.84 -16.00 -4.20
C LYS A 308 -19.35 -17.32 -4.79
N LYS A 309 -18.57 -18.41 -4.70
CA LYS A 309 -18.94 -19.75 -5.17
C LYS A 309 -20.09 -20.33 -4.32
N GLN A 310 -19.99 -20.26 -3.00
CA GLN A 310 -21.06 -20.68 -2.08
C GLN A 310 -22.34 -19.85 -2.26
N LYS A 311 -22.22 -18.53 -2.50
CA LYS A 311 -23.39 -17.65 -2.76
C LYS A 311 -24.05 -17.94 -4.11
N LYS A 312 -23.27 -18.39 -5.10
CA LYS A 312 -23.76 -18.80 -6.43
C LYS A 312 -24.44 -20.17 -6.38
N GLU A 313 -23.89 -21.11 -5.61
CA GLU A 313 -24.50 -22.42 -5.35
C GLU A 313 -25.81 -22.30 -4.56
N LYS A 314 -25.84 -21.52 -3.47
CA LYS A 314 -27.09 -21.23 -2.73
C LYS A 314 -28.16 -20.59 -3.61
N LYS A 315 -27.80 -19.64 -4.49
CA LYS A 315 -28.74 -19.04 -5.45
C LYS A 315 -29.24 -20.03 -6.50
N LYS A 316 -28.46 -21.06 -6.84
CA LYS A 316 -28.85 -22.11 -7.79
C LYS A 316 -29.85 -23.07 -7.14
N GLU A 317 -29.56 -23.54 -5.92
CA GLU A 317 -30.48 -24.38 -5.14
C GLU A 317 -31.81 -23.68 -4.85
N GLU A 318 -31.79 -22.38 -4.50
CA GLU A 318 -33.01 -21.62 -4.23
C GLU A 318 -33.88 -21.43 -5.49
N LYS A 319 -33.25 -21.38 -6.67
CA LYS A 319 -33.96 -21.33 -7.96
C LYS A 319 -34.56 -22.69 -8.33
N GLU A 320 -33.85 -23.78 -8.07
CA GLU A 320 -34.35 -25.15 -8.30
C GLU A 320 -35.55 -25.44 -7.39
N LYS A 321 -35.47 -25.15 -6.09
CA LYS A 321 -36.60 -25.28 -5.16
C LYS A 321 -37.83 -24.47 -5.58
N LYS A 322 -37.65 -23.21 -6.01
CA LYS A 322 -38.76 -22.37 -6.52
C LYS A 322 -39.37 -22.91 -7.82
N LYS A 323 -38.62 -23.67 -8.61
CA LYS A 323 -39.11 -24.29 -9.84
C LYS A 323 -39.94 -25.54 -9.52
N GLU A 324 -39.46 -26.38 -8.61
CA GLU A 324 -40.19 -27.56 -8.12
C GLU A 324 -41.51 -27.16 -7.46
N GLU A 325 -41.51 -26.16 -6.59
CA GLU A 325 -42.71 -25.68 -5.90
C GLU A 325 -43.76 -25.11 -6.88
N LYS A 326 -43.32 -24.51 -7.99
CA LYS A 326 -44.20 -24.03 -9.07
C LYS A 326 -44.81 -25.17 -9.87
N GLU A 327 -44.05 -26.23 -10.14
CA GLU A 327 -44.55 -27.42 -10.83
C GLU A 327 -45.56 -28.19 -9.97
N GLU A 328 -45.31 -28.29 -8.67
CA GLU A 328 -46.22 -28.93 -7.72
C GLU A 328 -47.54 -28.17 -7.61
N LYS A 329 -47.50 -26.83 -7.47
CA LYS A 329 -48.69 -25.96 -7.49
C LYS A 329 -49.46 -26.03 -8.82
N LYS A 330 -48.78 -26.32 -9.94
CA LYS A 330 -49.43 -26.48 -11.24
C LYS A 330 -50.17 -27.82 -11.32
N LYS A 331 -49.54 -28.91 -10.86
CA LYS A 331 -50.16 -30.24 -10.76
C LYS A 331 -51.41 -30.21 -9.87
N GLU A 332 -51.32 -29.58 -8.71
CA GLU A 332 -52.44 -29.46 -7.77
C GLU A 332 -53.62 -28.67 -8.37
N LYS A 333 -53.34 -27.62 -9.16
CA LYS A 333 -54.37 -26.86 -9.89
C LYS A 333 -55.02 -27.67 -11.00
N GLU A 334 -54.27 -28.50 -11.72
CA GLU A 334 -54.80 -29.39 -12.76
C GLU A 334 -55.68 -30.49 -12.16
N GLU A 335 -55.27 -31.05 -11.03
CA GLU A 335 -56.03 -32.07 -10.30
C GLU A 335 -57.35 -31.50 -9.74
N LYS A 336 -57.30 -30.30 -9.13
CA LYS A 336 -58.51 -29.57 -8.70
C LYS A 336 -59.46 -29.25 -9.85
N LYS A 337 -58.94 -29.00 -11.06
CA LYS A 337 -59.78 -28.80 -12.26
C LYS A 337 -60.42 -30.10 -12.73
N LYS A 338 -59.72 -31.23 -12.70
CA LYS A 338 -60.27 -32.55 -13.04
C LYS A 338 -61.39 -32.96 -12.08
N LEU A 339 -61.17 -32.84 -10.77
CA LEU A 339 -62.19 -33.10 -9.73
C LEU A 339 -63.43 -32.22 -9.88
N LYS A 340 -63.27 -30.94 -10.25
CA LYS A 340 -64.43 -30.07 -10.53
C LYS A 340 -65.20 -30.49 -11.77
N LYS A 341 -64.51 -31.02 -12.80
CA LYS A 341 -65.15 -31.49 -14.03
C LYS A 341 -65.93 -32.78 -13.78
N GLU A 342 -65.35 -33.74 -13.06
CA GLU A 342 -66.01 -34.99 -12.67
C GLU A 342 -67.24 -34.74 -11.77
N LYS A 343 -67.15 -33.82 -10.81
CA LYS A 343 -68.33 -33.43 -9.99
C LYS A 343 -69.45 -32.83 -10.83
N LYS A 344 -69.12 -32.07 -11.88
CA LYS A 344 -70.10 -31.44 -12.77
C LYS A 344 -70.76 -32.49 -13.68
N GLU A 345 -69.98 -33.42 -14.21
CA GLU A 345 -70.50 -34.54 -15.02
C GLU A 345 -71.39 -35.48 -14.19
N ASN A 346 -71.03 -35.76 -12.92
CA ASN A 346 -71.87 -36.56 -12.04
C ASN A 346 -73.16 -35.83 -11.61
N SER A 347 -73.14 -34.51 -11.41
CA SER A 347 -74.36 -33.75 -11.12
C SER A 347 -75.32 -33.72 -12.31
N THR A 348 -74.80 -33.62 -13.54
CA THR A 348 -75.63 -33.64 -14.75
C THR A 348 -76.29 -35.01 -14.95
N LYS A 349 -75.56 -36.11 -14.72
CA LYS A 349 -76.13 -37.47 -14.77
C LYS A 349 -77.17 -37.75 -13.68
N GLN A 350 -77.02 -37.17 -12.47
CA GLN A 350 -78.03 -37.29 -11.42
C GLN A 350 -79.29 -36.49 -11.71
N GLN A 351 -79.18 -35.41 -12.48
CA GLN A 351 -80.31 -34.56 -12.87
C GLN A 351 -81.08 -35.18 -14.05
N GLU A 352 -80.37 -35.75 -15.03
CA GLU A 352 -80.99 -36.52 -16.13
C GLU A 352 -81.74 -37.77 -15.63
N ASN A 353 -81.24 -38.46 -14.59
CA ASN A 353 -81.93 -39.60 -13.99
C ASN A 353 -83.12 -39.21 -13.10
N ALA A 354 -83.21 -37.94 -12.65
CA ALA A 354 -84.34 -37.45 -11.86
C ALA A 354 -85.50 -36.98 -12.75
N ASP A 355 -85.20 -36.49 -13.95
CA ASP A 355 -86.19 -36.07 -14.95
C ASP A 355 -86.81 -37.26 -15.73
N GLU A 356 -86.32 -38.49 -15.51
CA GLU A 356 -86.86 -39.73 -16.12
C GLU A 356 -87.84 -40.51 -15.22
N VAL A 357 -88.13 -40.02 -14.01
CA VAL A 357 -88.97 -40.71 -13.01
C VAL A 357 -90.23 -39.91 -12.59
N ASP A 358 -90.59 -38.84 -13.30
CA ASP A 358 -91.88 -38.13 -13.14
C ASP A 358 -92.74 -38.15 -14.42
#